data_AF-A0A350XNC4-F1
#
_entry.id   AF-A0A350XNC4-F1
#
_cell.length_a   1.000
_cell.length_b   1.000
_cell.length_c   1.000
_cell.angle_alpha   90.00
_cell.angle_beta   90.00
_cell.angle_gamma   90.00
#
_symmetry.space_group_name_H-M   'P 1'
#
loop_
_entity.id
_entity.type
_entity.pdbx_description
1 polymer ?
#
loop_
_entity_poly.entity_id
_entity_poly.type
_entity_poly.pdbx_seq_one_letter_code
_entity_poly.pdbx_strand_id
1 'polypeptide(L)'
;MDAIENTATMLTGRYRTPDIKVVQYLAPIDVARCNADLIAASIGTPDSAAIVCTNINAIANPLSPPDSFTDSSWEEFKTSQEYRGYIHISSFEYQLENGKIVNFTQPTSEFNYGYTRLPLPSGLVFEEAEPYTGSAFNNLSSTLNDTADTLIVTEQRAQRIATARRIPGINLTGYDAPFVFLRLNQTIKADGSPIKIDIERSIFPSVRVYLNNQLQAQQLQTNLAEFIISGGLAPQSSPGNFIPLPVGVGNFGPSGLDINLSVSQQQVA
;
A
#
# COMPACT_ATOMS: atom_id res chain seq x y z
N MET A 1 -27.78 12.10 47.29
CA MET A 1 -26.93 11.30 46.40
C MET A 1 -26.81 12.13 45.14
N ASP A 2 -25.84 13.04 45.14
CA ASP A 2 -25.58 13.88 43.98
C ASP A 2 -24.96 13.00 42.91
N ALA A 3 -25.63 12.95 41.75
CA ALA A 3 -25.06 12.34 40.57
C ALA A 3 -23.85 13.20 40.18
N ILE A 4 -22.66 12.63 40.35
CA ILE A 4 -21.46 13.17 39.72
C ILE A 4 -21.66 12.92 38.22
N GLU A 5 -22.27 13.89 37.53
CA GLU A 5 -22.15 13.98 36.08
C GLU A 5 -20.67 14.10 35.78
N ASN A 6 -20.09 13.01 35.29
CA ASN A 6 -18.79 12.99 34.66
C ASN A 6 -18.94 13.85 33.40
N THR A 7 -18.78 15.17 33.53
CA THR A 7 -18.67 16.08 32.39
C THR A 7 -17.37 15.74 31.69
N ALA A 8 -17.44 14.78 30.77
CA ALA A 8 -16.41 14.59 29.76
C ALA A 8 -16.23 15.95 29.09
N THR A 9 -15.08 16.59 29.32
CA THR A 9 -14.77 17.89 28.76
C THR A 9 -14.84 17.75 27.25
N MET A 10 -15.90 18.29 26.64
CA MET A 10 -16.11 18.21 25.20
C MET A 10 -14.96 18.91 24.50
N LEU A 11 -14.24 18.18 23.65
CA LEU A 11 -13.06 18.73 22.99
C LEU A 11 -13.43 19.89 22.08
N THR A 12 -12.66 20.95 22.23
CA THR A 12 -12.79 22.18 21.45
C THR A 12 -11.38 22.67 21.14
N GLY A 13 -11.15 23.01 19.88
CA GLY A 13 -9.85 23.49 19.43
C GLY A 13 -9.56 23.11 17.99
N ARG A 14 -8.37 23.50 17.54
CA ARG A 14 -7.84 23.13 16.24
C ARG A 14 -6.78 22.06 16.41
N TYR A 15 -6.82 21.05 15.57
CA TYR A 15 -5.95 19.89 15.62
C TYR A 15 -5.39 19.59 14.24
N ARG A 16 -4.32 18.81 14.22
CA ARG A 16 -3.61 18.43 13.00
C ARG A 16 -3.40 16.92 12.94
N THR A 17 -3.63 16.35 11.76
CA THR A 17 -3.35 14.93 11.49
C THR A 17 -1.86 14.71 11.26
N PRO A 18 -1.33 13.50 11.49
CA PRO A 18 0.04 13.19 11.09
C PRO A 18 0.19 13.24 9.56
N ASP A 19 1.39 13.56 9.11
CA ASP A 19 1.82 13.28 7.73
C ASP A 19 2.00 11.77 7.57
N ILE A 20 1.34 11.13 6.59
CA ILE A 20 1.37 9.68 6.42
C ILE A 20 1.97 9.30 5.07
N LYS A 21 3.05 8.52 5.08
CA LYS A 21 3.64 7.93 3.88
C LYS A 21 3.60 6.42 3.99
N VAL A 22 3.20 5.76 2.91
CA VAL A 22 3.24 4.31 2.78
C VAL A 22 4.01 3.96 1.52
N VAL A 23 5.11 3.25 1.68
CA VAL A 23 6.04 2.90 0.59
C VAL A 23 5.96 1.40 0.35
N GLN A 24 5.71 1.03 -0.91
CA GLN A 24 5.78 -0.34 -1.40
C GLN A 24 7.15 -0.59 -2.05
N TYR A 25 7.82 -1.68 -1.67
CA TYR A 25 9.14 -2.04 -2.21
C TYR A 25 9.33 -3.54 -2.25
N LEU A 26 10.17 -4.01 -3.18
CA LEU A 26 10.51 -5.41 -3.28
C LEU A 26 11.78 -5.70 -2.49
N ALA A 27 11.66 -6.30 -1.32
CA ALA A 27 12.83 -6.73 -0.56
C ALA A 27 13.58 -7.87 -1.28
N PRO A 28 14.91 -7.98 -1.15
CA PRO A 28 15.66 -9.14 -1.64
C PRO A 28 15.07 -10.44 -1.11
N ILE A 29 15.09 -11.48 -1.94
CA ILE A 29 14.56 -12.80 -1.59
C ILE A 29 15.69 -13.82 -1.54
N ASP A 30 15.53 -14.83 -0.69
CA ASP A 30 16.36 -16.03 -0.75
C ASP A 30 15.95 -16.84 -1.99
N VAL A 31 16.82 -16.84 -3.00
CA VAL A 31 16.57 -17.50 -4.29
C VAL A 31 16.41 -19.02 -4.11
N ALA A 32 17.17 -19.65 -3.21
CA ALA A 32 17.11 -21.08 -3.00
C ALA A 32 15.80 -21.48 -2.33
N ARG A 33 15.40 -20.72 -1.30
CA ARG A 33 14.10 -20.93 -0.63
C ARG A 33 12.93 -20.64 -1.57
N CYS A 34 12.98 -19.54 -2.32
CA CYS A 34 11.98 -19.22 -3.32
C CYS A 34 11.80 -20.37 -4.32
N ASN A 35 12.91 -20.93 -4.84
CA ASN A 35 12.86 -22.01 -5.81
C ASN A 35 12.18 -23.27 -5.21
N ALA A 36 12.56 -23.64 -3.98
CA ALA A 36 11.93 -24.76 -3.29
C ALA A 36 10.42 -24.55 -3.06
N ASP A 37 10.03 -23.34 -2.67
CA ASP A 37 8.62 -22.98 -2.44
C ASP A 37 7.79 -23.05 -3.74
N LEU A 38 8.32 -22.56 -4.87
CA LEU A 38 7.63 -22.64 -6.16
C LEU A 38 7.51 -24.07 -6.67
N ILE A 39 8.55 -24.90 -6.53
CA ILE A 39 8.51 -26.32 -6.91
C ILE A 39 7.48 -27.07 -6.05
N ALA A 40 7.47 -26.85 -4.74
CA ALA A 40 6.51 -27.47 -3.83
C ALA A 40 5.06 -27.08 -4.19
N ALA A 41 4.85 -25.86 -4.65
CA ALA A 41 3.55 -25.36 -5.11
C ALA A 41 3.19 -25.76 -6.56
N SER A 42 4.04 -26.54 -7.24
CA SER A 42 3.85 -26.94 -8.65
C SER A 42 3.72 -25.74 -9.61
N ILE A 43 4.47 -24.65 -9.34
CA ILE A 43 4.52 -23.45 -10.18
C ILE A 43 5.71 -23.54 -11.12
N GLY A 44 5.46 -23.81 -12.40
CA GLY A 44 6.49 -24.01 -13.42
C GLY A 44 7.28 -25.31 -13.27
N THR A 45 8.24 -25.54 -14.17
CA THR A 45 9.24 -26.60 -14.01
C THR A 45 10.33 -26.16 -13.03
N PRO A 46 11.19 -27.06 -12.51
CA PRO A 46 12.32 -26.66 -11.66
C PRO A 46 13.22 -25.58 -12.29
N ASP A 47 13.45 -25.65 -13.61
CA ASP A 47 14.23 -24.64 -14.33
C ASP A 47 13.48 -23.31 -14.40
N SER A 48 12.17 -23.33 -14.69
CA SER A 48 11.36 -22.12 -14.73
C SER A 48 11.26 -21.45 -13.35
N ALA A 49 11.09 -22.23 -12.27
CA ALA A 49 11.07 -21.73 -10.90
C ALA A 49 12.39 -21.03 -10.53
N ALA A 50 13.54 -21.63 -10.89
CA ALA A 50 14.85 -21.02 -10.65
C ALA A 50 15.01 -19.68 -11.41
N ILE A 51 14.57 -19.62 -12.67
CA ILE A 51 14.59 -18.39 -13.48
C ILE A 51 13.70 -17.31 -12.86
N VAL A 52 12.48 -17.67 -12.44
CA VAL A 52 11.53 -16.74 -11.81
C VAL A 52 12.12 -16.15 -10.53
N CYS A 53 12.62 -16.98 -9.63
CA CYS A 53 13.22 -16.53 -8.37
C CYS A 53 14.45 -15.65 -8.58
N THR A 54 15.31 -16.03 -9.54
CA THR A 54 16.49 -15.22 -9.91
C THR A 54 16.05 -13.85 -10.45
N ASN A 55 15.04 -13.81 -11.32
CA ASN A 55 14.54 -12.58 -11.89
C ASN A 55 13.88 -11.69 -10.83
N ILE A 56 13.04 -12.25 -9.94
CA ILE A 56 12.43 -11.50 -8.84
C ILE A 56 13.51 -10.87 -7.94
N ASN A 57 14.55 -11.63 -7.60
CA ASN A 57 15.65 -11.09 -6.81
C ASN A 57 16.46 -10.03 -7.57
N ALA A 58 16.69 -10.21 -8.86
CA ALA A 58 17.43 -9.25 -9.69
C ALA A 58 16.71 -7.90 -9.83
N ILE A 59 15.37 -7.91 -9.82
CA ILE A 59 14.56 -6.69 -9.87
C ILE A 59 14.27 -6.11 -8.48
N ALA A 60 14.65 -6.80 -7.39
CA ALA A 60 14.44 -6.31 -6.03
C ALA A 60 15.14 -4.96 -5.79
N ASN A 61 14.61 -4.21 -4.83
CA ASN A 61 15.24 -3.00 -4.34
C ASN A 61 16.54 -3.40 -3.62
N PRO A 62 17.71 -2.91 -4.07
CA PRO A 62 18.99 -3.28 -3.47
C PRO A 62 19.11 -2.80 -2.02
N LEU A 63 18.43 -1.70 -1.70
CA LEU A 63 18.33 -1.13 -0.36
C LEU A 63 16.86 -1.01 0.01
N SER A 64 16.55 -1.22 1.29
CA SER A 64 15.23 -0.85 1.81
C SER A 64 15.08 0.68 1.79
N PRO A 65 13.85 1.21 1.62
CA PRO A 65 13.60 2.64 1.83
C PRO A 65 14.17 3.10 3.18
N PRO A 66 14.61 4.36 3.36
CA PRO A 66 15.24 4.80 4.61
C PRO A 66 14.28 4.71 5.80
N ASP A 67 14.80 4.74 7.03
CA ASP A 67 13.97 4.73 8.26
C ASP A 67 13.33 6.11 8.55
N SER A 68 13.76 7.15 7.85
CA SER A 68 13.16 8.48 7.93
C SER A 68 13.35 9.29 6.65
N PHE A 69 12.53 10.33 6.49
CA PHE A 69 12.61 11.27 5.38
C PHE A 69 12.88 12.70 5.87
N THR A 70 13.65 13.44 5.09
CA THR A 70 13.59 14.91 5.05
C THR A 70 12.79 15.31 3.82
N ASP A 71 12.46 16.59 3.68
CA ASP A 71 11.79 17.08 2.46
C ASP A 71 12.64 16.76 1.23
N SER A 72 13.95 17.00 1.29
CA SER A 72 14.87 16.69 0.19
C SER A 72 14.96 15.19 -0.11
N SER A 73 15.10 14.33 0.91
CA SER A 73 15.20 12.90 0.65
C SER A 73 13.87 12.28 0.20
N TRP A 74 12.73 12.92 0.51
CA TRP A 74 11.44 12.56 -0.05
C TRP A 74 11.36 12.89 -1.56
N GLU A 75 11.81 14.06 -1.98
CA GLU A 75 11.87 14.41 -3.41
C GLU A 75 12.83 13.50 -4.20
N GLU A 76 13.99 13.18 -3.63
CA GLU A 76 14.93 12.20 -4.20
C GLU A 76 14.29 10.80 -4.31
N PHE A 77 13.59 10.36 -3.26
CA PHE A 77 12.87 9.09 -3.27
C PHE A 77 11.86 9.02 -4.42
N LYS A 78 11.05 10.07 -4.59
CA LYS A 78 10.03 10.13 -5.65
C LYS A 78 10.61 10.07 -7.06
N THR A 79 11.77 10.70 -7.25
CA THR A 79 12.43 10.77 -8.56
C THR A 79 13.27 9.53 -8.89
N SER A 80 13.62 8.71 -7.89
CA SER A 80 14.49 7.52 -8.07
C SER A 80 13.90 6.42 -8.95
N GLN A 81 12.56 6.34 -9.07
CA GLN A 81 11.83 5.25 -9.73
C GLN A 81 12.11 3.83 -9.18
N GLU A 82 12.89 3.68 -8.10
CA GLU A 82 13.35 2.36 -7.67
C GLU A 82 12.22 1.52 -7.06
N TYR A 83 11.19 2.16 -6.52
CA TYR A 83 10.21 1.54 -5.64
C TYR A 83 8.95 1.06 -6.36
N ARG A 84 8.19 0.17 -5.69
CA ARG A 84 6.98 -0.50 -6.22
C ARG A 84 5.69 0.29 -6.00
N GLY A 85 5.83 1.54 -5.60
CA GLY A 85 4.75 2.50 -5.45
C GLY A 85 4.80 3.17 -4.08
N TYR A 86 4.05 4.25 -3.96
CA TYR A 86 3.83 4.90 -2.68
C TYR A 86 2.50 5.65 -2.67
N ILE A 87 2.02 5.89 -1.46
CA ILE A 87 0.92 6.79 -1.14
C ILE A 87 1.43 7.75 -0.07
N HIS A 88 1.13 9.05 -0.21
CA HIS A 88 1.43 10.08 0.77
C HIS A 88 0.19 10.94 0.98
N ILE A 89 -0.35 10.92 2.20
CA ILE A 89 -1.41 11.84 2.64
C ILE A 89 -0.74 12.93 3.48
N SER A 90 -0.78 14.16 2.99
CA SER A 90 -0.22 15.31 3.71
C SER A 90 -1.01 15.60 4.98
N SER A 91 -0.30 16.05 6.01
CA SER A 91 -0.92 16.54 7.25
C SER A 91 -1.92 17.67 6.97
N PHE A 92 -3.11 17.58 7.55
CA PHE A 92 -4.17 18.58 7.41
C PHE A 92 -4.80 18.93 8.76
N GLU A 93 -5.48 20.08 8.82
CA GLU A 93 -6.11 20.59 10.04
C GLU A 93 -7.60 20.24 10.09
N TYR A 94 -8.10 20.01 11.30
CA TYR A 94 -9.52 19.89 11.60
C TYR A 94 -9.87 20.67 12.87
N GLN A 95 -11.11 21.15 12.95
CA GLN A 95 -11.61 21.95 14.06
C GLN A 95 -12.71 21.20 14.79
N LEU A 96 -12.54 21.11 16.12
CA LEU A 96 -13.54 20.56 17.03
C LEU A 96 -14.25 21.68 17.78
N GLU A 97 -15.57 21.57 17.88
CA GLU A 97 -16.41 22.39 18.76
C GLU A 97 -17.44 21.49 19.44
N ASN A 98 -17.43 21.49 20.77
CA ASN A 98 -18.37 20.69 21.59
C ASN A 98 -18.41 19.20 21.16
N GLY A 99 -17.25 18.59 20.90
CA GLY A 99 -17.17 17.19 20.49
C GLY A 99 -17.68 16.91 19.07
N LYS A 100 -17.69 17.92 18.19
CA LYS A 100 -18.03 17.77 16.76
C LYS A 100 -16.95 18.36 15.86
N ILE A 101 -16.69 17.71 14.74
CA ILE A 101 -15.87 18.19 13.64
C ILE A 101 -16.70 19.20 12.83
N VAL A 102 -16.43 20.49 13.03
CA VAL A 102 -17.18 21.57 12.37
C VAL A 102 -16.53 22.03 11.07
N ASN A 103 -15.23 21.79 10.91
CA ASN A 103 -14.48 22.15 9.72
C ASN A 103 -13.21 21.29 9.59
N PHE A 104 -12.74 21.06 8.35
CA PHE A 104 -11.45 20.45 8.08
C PHE A 104 -10.95 20.85 6.69
N THR A 105 -9.62 20.95 6.55
CA THR A 105 -8.98 21.13 5.24
C THR A 105 -9.10 19.82 4.47
N GLN A 106 -9.53 19.90 3.19
CA GLN A 106 -9.65 18.70 2.38
C GLN A 106 -8.30 17.98 2.24
N PRO A 107 -8.22 16.67 2.55
CA PRO A 107 -6.99 15.91 2.41
C PRO A 107 -6.50 15.91 0.97
N THR A 108 -5.18 15.90 0.80
CA THR A 108 -4.52 15.71 -0.50
C THR A 108 -3.66 14.46 -0.47
N SER A 109 -3.60 13.77 -1.61
CA SER A 109 -2.74 12.60 -1.79
C SER A 109 -1.73 12.83 -2.90
N GLU A 110 -0.47 12.50 -2.63
CA GLU A 110 0.55 12.26 -3.65
C GLU A 110 0.77 10.74 -3.78
N PHE A 111 0.88 10.21 -5.00
CA PHE A 111 1.04 8.77 -5.21
C PHE A 111 1.84 8.44 -6.47
N ASN A 112 2.38 7.23 -6.51
CA ASN A 112 2.97 6.61 -7.69
C ASN A 112 2.68 5.11 -7.68
N TYR A 113 2.29 4.54 -8.83
CA TYR A 113 2.03 3.09 -8.94
C TYR A 113 3.31 2.24 -8.91
N GLY A 114 4.47 2.86 -8.98
CA GLY A 114 5.77 2.22 -8.95
C GLY A 114 6.29 1.84 -10.33
N TYR A 115 7.53 1.37 -10.32
CA TYR A 115 8.20 0.89 -11.51
C TYR A 115 8.82 -0.48 -11.25
N THR A 116 9.04 -1.22 -12.32
CA THR A 116 9.84 -2.45 -12.31
C THR A 116 11.24 -2.11 -12.80
N ARG A 117 12.22 -2.27 -11.90
CA ARG A 117 13.65 -2.12 -12.22
C ARG A 117 14.12 -3.29 -13.08
N LEU A 118 14.72 -3.00 -14.23
CA LEU A 118 15.26 -3.98 -15.16
C LEU A 118 16.76 -3.80 -15.34
N PRO A 119 17.58 -4.78 -14.92
CA PRO A 119 18.98 -4.81 -15.29
C PRO A 119 19.11 -5.26 -16.76
N LEU A 120 19.48 -4.34 -17.65
CA LEU A 120 19.85 -4.64 -19.03
C LEU A 120 21.36 -4.43 -19.25
N PRO A 121 21.96 -5.06 -20.29
CA PRO A 121 23.37 -4.82 -20.63
C PRO A 121 23.70 -3.33 -20.89
N SER A 122 22.73 -2.56 -21.36
CA SER A 122 22.84 -1.12 -21.63
C SER A 122 22.64 -0.21 -20.41
N GLY A 123 22.36 -0.79 -19.23
CA GLY A 123 22.05 -0.05 -18.01
C GLY A 123 20.72 -0.43 -17.38
N LEU A 124 20.29 0.34 -16.38
CA LEU A 124 18.99 0.15 -15.73
C LEU A 124 17.88 0.81 -16.54
N VAL A 125 16.79 0.08 -16.73
CA VAL A 125 15.54 0.59 -17.29
C VAL A 125 14.43 0.41 -16.25
N PHE A 126 13.51 1.36 -16.19
CA PHE A 126 12.37 1.33 -15.28
C PHE A 126 11.08 1.28 -16.10
N GLU A 127 10.31 0.21 -15.93
CA GLU A 127 9.01 0.06 -16.60
C GLU A 127 7.88 0.39 -15.63
N GLU A 128 6.99 1.29 -16.03
CA GLU A 128 5.84 1.69 -15.22
C GLU A 128 4.89 0.52 -14.93
N ALA A 129 4.39 0.48 -13.69
CA ALA A 129 3.35 -0.44 -13.29
C ALA A 129 2.03 -0.15 -14.03
N GLU A 130 1.23 -1.20 -14.24
CA GLU A 130 -0.10 -1.07 -14.83
C GLU A 130 -1.13 -0.74 -13.75
N PRO A 131 -1.77 0.43 -13.78
CA PRO A 131 -2.81 0.77 -12.81
C PRO A 131 -4.05 -0.09 -13.03
N TYR A 132 -4.71 -0.43 -11.93
CA TYR A 132 -6.05 -1.02 -11.98
C TYR A 132 -7.09 0.05 -12.38
N THR A 133 -7.85 -0.19 -13.44
CA THR A 133 -8.79 0.81 -14.00
C THR A 133 -10.27 0.47 -13.78
N GLY A 134 -10.58 -0.62 -13.08
CA GLY A 134 -11.96 -0.96 -12.77
C GLY A 134 -12.57 0.03 -11.78
N SER A 135 -13.86 0.32 -11.96
CA SER A 135 -14.51 1.52 -11.42
C SER A 135 -14.40 1.65 -9.90
N ALA A 136 -13.87 2.80 -9.46
CA ALA A 136 -13.83 3.35 -8.09
C ALA A 136 -12.79 2.81 -7.10
N PHE A 137 -11.88 1.90 -7.49
CA PHE A 137 -10.84 1.48 -6.53
C PHE A 137 -9.74 2.53 -6.33
N ASN A 138 -9.27 3.17 -7.40
CA ASN A 138 -8.16 4.12 -7.30
C ASN A 138 -8.65 5.53 -6.96
N ASN A 139 -8.76 5.87 -5.67
CA ASN A 139 -9.31 7.16 -5.24
C ASN A 139 -8.89 7.59 -3.82
N LEU A 140 -8.84 8.92 -3.62
CA LEU A 140 -8.86 9.58 -2.32
C LEU A 140 -10.30 10.02 -2.00
N SER A 141 -10.75 9.77 -0.77
CA SER A 141 -12.05 10.24 -0.30
C SER A 141 -12.00 10.63 1.18
N SER A 142 -12.87 11.55 1.56
CA SER A 142 -13.11 11.94 2.94
C SER A 142 -14.61 11.86 3.22
N THR A 143 -15.00 11.31 4.36
CA THR A 143 -16.40 11.17 4.75
C THR A 143 -16.57 11.53 6.21
N LEU A 144 -17.44 12.51 6.46
CA LEU A 144 -17.90 12.89 7.78
C LEU A 144 -19.22 12.15 8.05
N ASN A 145 -19.35 11.52 9.21
CA ASN A 145 -20.61 10.85 9.56
C ASN A 145 -21.73 11.85 9.88
N ASP A 146 -22.97 11.35 9.98
CA ASP A 146 -24.17 12.18 10.18
C ASP A 146 -24.17 12.96 11.50
N THR A 147 -23.50 12.45 12.54
CA THR A 147 -23.36 13.13 13.85
C THR A 147 -22.23 14.16 13.87
N ALA A 148 -21.43 14.21 12.80
CA ALA A 148 -20.22 15.03 12.67
C ALA A 148 -19.19 14.79 13.78
N ASP A 149 -19.14 13.60 14.38
CA ASP A 149 -18.17 13.25 15.43
C ASP A 149 -17.00 12.40 14.91
N THR A 150 -17.10 11.88 13.68
CA THR A 150 -16.12 10.98 13.08
C THR A 150 -15.84 11.36 11.63
N LEU A 151 -14.58 11.63 11.32
CA LEU A 151 -14.06 11.84 9.97
C LEU A 151 -13.23 10.62 9.56
N ILE A 152 -13.55 10.04 8.41
CA ILE A 152 -12.79 8.95 7.79
C ILE A 152 -12.16 9.48 6.50
N VAL A 153 -10.84 9.33 6.37
CA VAL A 153 -10.10 9.59 5.14
C VAL A 153 -9.60 8.27 4.59
N THR A 154 -9.96 7.96 3.34
CA THR A 154 -9.62 6.71 2.68
C THR A 154 -8.86 7.00 1.40
N GLU A 155 -7.70 6.37 1.24
CA GLU A 155 -6.92 6.37 0.01
C GLU A 155 -6.61 4.93 -0.38
N GLN A 156 -6.92 4.55 -1.61
CA GLN A 156 -6.72 3.20 -2.11
C GLN A 156 -6.14 3.22 -3.51
N ARG A 157 -5.12 2.38 -3.73
CA ARG A 157 -4.43 2.19 -5.00
C ARG A 157 -4.21 0.72 -5.29
N ALA A 158 -4.37 0.35 -6.54
CA ALA A 158 -3.99 -0.96 -7.04
C ALA A 158 -3.29 -0.87 -8.38
N GLN A 159 -2.31 -1.75 -8.55
CA GLN A 159 -1.48 -1.84 -9.73
C GLN A 159 -0.88 -3.23 -9.87
N ARG A 160 -0.31 -3.56 -11.02
CA ARG A 160 0.52 -4.76 -11.19
C ARG A 160 1.77 -4.42 -11.98
N ILE A 161 2.68 -5.37 -12.10
CA ILE A 161 3.89 -5.21 -12.91
C ILE A 161 3.56 -4.92 -14.37
N ALA A 162 4.47 -4.24 -15.07
CA ALA A 162 4.35 -3.89 -16.48
C ALA A 162 4.03 -5.10 -17.38
N THR A 163 3.21 -4.92 -18.42
CA THR A 163 2.89 -6.00 -19.38
C THR A 163 4.12 -6.68 -19.96
N ALA A 164 5.17 -5.93 -20.27
CA ALA A 164 6.42 -6.47 -20.83
C ALA A 164 7.10 -7.52 -19.91
N ARG A 165 6.84 -7.47 -18.60
CA ARG A 165 7.32 -8.46 -17.60
C ARG A 165 6.31 -9.53 -17.28
N ARG A 166 5.04 -9.16 -17.37
CA ARG A 166 3.90 -10.03 -17.15
C ARG A 166 3.88 -11.20 -18.14
N ILE A 167 4.05 -10.93 -19.43
CA ILE A 167 3.99 -11.96 -20.48
C ILE A 167 5.09 -13.03 -20.34
N PRO A 168 6.38 -12.69 -20.17
CA PRO A 168 7.40 -13.69 -19.88
C PRO A 168 7.16 -14.43 -18.57
N GLY A 169 6.63 -13.75 -17.54
CA GLY A 169 6.25 -14.36 -16.27
C GLY A 169 5.22 -15.48 -16.46
N ILE A 170 4.15 -15.21 -17.21
CA ILE A 170 3.12 -16.20 -17.56
C ILE A 170 3.73 -17.42 -18.26
N ASN A 171 4.64 -17.21 -19.21
CA ASN A 171 5.27 -18.32 -19.93
C ASN A 171 6.12 -19.23 -19.01
N LEU A 172 6.62 -18.69 -17.90
CA LEU A 172 7.45 -19.43 -16.93
C LEU A 172 6.61 -20.09 -15.83
N THR A 173 5.57 -19.41 -15.34
CA THR A 173 4.80 -19.87 -14.17
C THR A 173 3.48 -20.52 -14.55
N GLY A 174 2.93 -20.19 -15.72
CA GLY A 174 1.55 -20.47 -16.11
C GLY A 174 0.53 -19.47 -15.56
N TYR A 175 0.97 -18.45 -14.81
CA TYR A 175 0.09 -17.50 -14.12
C TYR A 175 0.38 -16.04 -14.53
N ASP A 176 -0.68 -15.24 -14.66
CA ASP A 176 -0.61 -13.80 -14.81
C ASP A 176 -0.11 -13.13 -13.52
N ALA A 177 0.32 -11.87 -13.61
CA ALA A 177 0.68 -11.11 -12.42
C ALA A 177 -0.60 -10.53 -11.79
N PRO A 178 -0.87 -10.78 -10.49
CA PRO A 178 -1.98 -10.14 -9.81
C PRO A 178 -1.73 -8.64 -9.60
N PHE A 179 -2.81 -7.88 -9.51
CA PHE A 179 -2.86 -6.55 -8.93
C PHE A 179 -2.54 -6.62 -7.44
N VAL A 180 -1.51 -5.91 -7.05
CA VAL A 180 -1.23 -5.58 -5.65
C VAL A 180 -2.05 -4.36 -5.29
N PHE A 181 -2.62 -4.35 -4.08
CA PHE A 181 -3.38 -3.22 -3.59
C PHE A 181 -2.82 -2.69 -2.28
N LEU A 182 -3.16 -1.45 -2.01
CA LEU A 182 -2.93 -0.74 -0.77
C LEU A 182 -4.15 0.12 -0.48
N ARG A 183 -4.73 0.00 0.72
CA ARG A 183 -5.79 0.87 1.22
C ARG A 183 -5.38 1.40 2.58
N LEU A 184 -5.45 2.71 2.74
CA LEU A 184 -5.20 3.43 3.97
C LEU A 184 -6.52 4.06 4.43
N ASN A 185 -6.93 3.76 5.65
CA ASN A 185 -8.04 4.41 6.34
C ASN A 185 -7.52 5.17 7.56
N GLN A 186 -7.72 6.48 7.59
CA GLN A 186 -7.47 7.32 8.76
C GLN A 186 -8.80 7.69 9.40
N THR A 187 -9.02 7.27 10.65
CA THR A 187 -10.22 7.57 11.42
C THR A 187 -9.90 8.57 12.53
N ILE A 188 -10.58 9.71 12.50
CA ILE A 188 -10.47 10.80 13.49
C ILE A 188 -11.79 10.90 14.22
N LYS A 189 -11.74 10.90 15.56
CA LYS A 189 -12.93 11.06 16.41
C LYS A 189 -12.84 12.31 17.26
N ALA A 190 -13.97 12.97 17.45
CA ALA A 190 -14.07 14.18 18.27
C ALA A 190 -14.18 13.90 19.79
N ASP A 191 -13.95 12.66 20.21
CA ASP A 191 -14.01 12.20 21.61
C ASP A 191 -12.64 12.21 22.32
N GLY A 192 -11.56 12.57 21.61
CA GLY A 192 -10.21 12.64 22.16
C GLY A 192 -9.43 11.34 22.08
N SER A 193 -10.04 10.29 21.54
CA SER A 193 -9.32 9.07 21.23
C SER A 193 -8.21 9.34 20.21
N PRO A 194 -7.13 8.54 20.23
CA PRO A 194 -6.09 8.62 19.21
C PRO A 194 -6.65 8.48 17.80
N ILE A 195 -6.06 9.20 16.85
CA ILE A 195 -6.30 9.00 15.42
C ILE A 195 -5.87 7.58 15.08
N LYS A 196 -6.78 6.80 14.49
CA LYS A 196 -6.50 5.44 14.03
C LYS A 196 -6.08 5.47 12.57
N ILE A 197 -5.06 4.68 12.23
CA ILE A 197 -4.57 4.53 10.87
C ILE A 197 -4.50 3.03 10.59
N ASP A 198 -5.39 2.57 9.74
CA ASP A 198 -5.51 1.17 9.35
C ASP A 198 -5.07 1.02 7.90
N ILE A 199 -4.12 0.12 7.65
CA ILE A 199 -3.56 -0.10 6.31
C ILE A 199 -3.76 -1.56 5.93
N GLU A 200 -4.61 -1.77 4.94
CA GLU A 200 -4.84 -3.05 4.27
C GLU A 200 -3.94 -3.11 3.03
N ARG A 201 -3.35 -4.26 2.77
CA ARG A 201 -2.43 -4.44 1.63
C ARG A 201 -2.46 -5.87 1.10
N SER A 202 -1.91 -6.07 -0.09
CA SER A 202 -1.54 -7.42 -0.55
C SER A 202 -0.35 -8.00 0.24
N ILE A 203 -0.24 -9.33 0.30
CA ILE A 203 0.89 -10.08 0.90
C ILE A 203 2.26 -9.78 0.25
N PHE A 204 2.23 -9.18 -0.93
CA PHE A 204 3.37 -8.81 -1.75
C PHE A 204 3.04 -7.51 -2.49
N PRO A 205 3.94 -6.52 -2.63
CA PRO A 205 5.33 -6.49 -2.15
C PRO A 205 5.42 -6.07 -0.65
N SER A 206 6.64 -5.81 -0.16
CA SER A 206 6.88 -5.31 1.20
C SER A 206 6.36 -3.87 1.36
N VAL A 207 6.03 -3.49 2.59
CA VAL A 207 5.50 -2.15 2.92
C VAL A 207 6.24 -1.55 4.11
N ARG A 208 6.55 -0.26 4.03
CA ARG A 208 6.97 0.60 5.16
C ARG A 208 5.99 1.75 5.34
N VAL A 209 5.66 2.06 6.58
CA VAL A 209 4.71 3.11 6.97
C VAL A 209 5.43 4.15 7.82
N TYR A 210 5.30 5.41 7.44
CA TYR A 210 5.92 6.54 8.10
C TYR A 210 4.86 7.49 8.60
N LEU A 211 5.03 7.96 9.83
CA LEU A 211 4.24 9.04 10.41
C LEU A 211 5.17 10.19 10.75
N ASN A 212 4.86 11.39 10.28
CA ASN A 212 5.69 12.58 10.46
C ASN A 212 7.15 12.31 10.06
N ASN A 213 7.34 11.69 8.89
CA ASN A 213 8.64 11.31 8.32
C ASN A 213 9.46 10.26 9.10
N GLN A 214 8.91 9.59 10.11
CA GLN A 214 9.61 8.54 10.86
C GLN A 214 8.95 7.18 10.64
N LEU A 215 9.74 6.13 10.41
CA LEU A 215 9.25 4.77 10.27
C LEU A 215 8.51 4.32 11.54
N GLN A 216 7.28 3.84 11.37
CA GLN A 216 6.44 3.34 12.46
C GLN A 216 6.15 1.85 12.33
N ALA A 217 6.04 1.36 11.09
CA ALA A 217 5.77 -0.05 10.83
C ALA A 217 6.46 -0.51 9.55
N GLN A 218 6.87 -1.77 9.56
CA GLN A 218 7.35 -2.49 8.39
C GLN A 218 6.69 -3.86 8.37
N GLN A 219 6.24 -4.26 7.19
CA GLN A 219 5.88 -5.64 6.94
C GLN A 219 6.55 -6.13 5.65
N LEU A 220 7.26 -7.25 5.77
CA LEU A 220 7.90 -7.88 4.62
C LEU A 220 6.88 -8.62 3.76
N GLN A 221 7.23 -8.81 2.50
CA GLN A 221 6.50 -9.65 1.58
C GLN A 221 6.56 -11.12 2.00
N THR A 222 5.47 -11.85 1.80
CA THR A 222 5.37 -13.26 2.19
C THR A 222 4.57 -14.05 1.16
N ASN A 223 4.67 -15.39 1.25
CA ASN A 223 3.90 -16.35 0.46
C ASN A 223 3.87 -16.08 -1.06
N LEU A 224 5.06 -15.99 -1.67
CA LEU A 224 5.21 -15.71 -3.10
C LEU A 224 4.46 -16.70 -4.00
N ALA A 225 4.40 -17.98 -3.62
CA ALA A 225 3.67 -18.99 -4.38
C ALA A 225 2.17 -18.68 -4.42
N GLU A 226 1.55 -18.40 -3.27
CA GLU A 226 0.14 -17.99 -3.19
C GLU A 226 -0.12 -16.71 -3.97
N PHE A 227 0.80 -15.75 -3.88
CA PHE A 227 0.75 -14.51 -4.66
C PHE A 227 0.73 -14.80 -6.17
N ILE A 228 1.65 -15.62 -6.68
CA ILE A 228 1.69 -15.95 -8.12
C ILE A 228 0.40 -16.65 -8.56
N ILE A 229 -0.09 -17.62 -7.79
CA ILE A 229 -1.32 -18.37 -8.12
C ILE A 229 -2.53 -17.44 -8.21
N SER A 230 -2.60 -16.41 -7.36
CA SER A 230 -3.72 -15.46 -7.35
C SER A 230 -3.88 -14.66 -8.64
N GLY A 231 -2.83 -14.56 -9.46
CA GLY A 231 -2.92 -13.88 -10.75
C GLY A 231 -3.74 -14.63 -11.80
N GLY A 232 -4.00 -15.93 -11.61
CA GLY A 232 -4.82 -16.74 -12.50
C GLY A 232 -4.10 -17.17 -13.78
N LEU A 233 -4.67 -18.16 -14.49
CA LEU A 233 -4.00 -18.91 -15.57
C LEU A 233 -4.03 -18.23 -16.96
N ALA A 234 -4.72 -17.10 -17.12
CA ALA A 234 -4.95 -16.48 -18.42
C ALA A 234 -4.41 -15.04 -18.49
N PRO A 235 -3.65 -14.68 -19.54
CA PRO A 235 -3.20 -13.30 -19.74
C PRO A 235 -4.40 -12.36 -19.88
N GLN A 236 -4.54 -11.41 -18.97
CA GLN A 236 -5.57 -10.39 -19.07
C GLN A 236 -5.12 -9.29 -20.05
N SER A 237 -5.81 -9.17 -21.19
CA SER A 237 -5.47 -8.21 -22.25
C SER A 237 -6.02 -6.80 -22.00
N SER A 238 -6.95 -6.63 -21.05
CA SER A 238 -7.53 -5.33 -20.72
C SER A 238 -6.97 -4.78 -19.40
N PRO A 239 -6.60 -3.49 -19.34
CA PRO A 239 -6.57 -2.80 -18.07
C PRO A 239 -8.01 -2.75 -17.54
N GLY A 240 -8.31 -3.61 -16.56
CA GLY A 240 -9.33 -3.38 -15.54
C GLY A 240 -10.81 -3.56 -15.88
N ASN A 241 -11.24 -4.64 -16.54
CA ASN A 241 -12.65 -5.06 -16.43
C ASN A 241 -12.78 -6.52 -16.00
N PHE A 242 -13.39 -6.72 -14.82
CA PHE A 242 -13.60 -8.05 -14.22
C PHE A 242 -14.74 -8.80 -14.87
N ILE A 243 -14.55 -10.11 -15.00
CA ILE A 243 -15.62 -11.11 -14.96
C ILE A 243 -15.54 -11.73 -13.54
N PRO A 244 -16.60 -11.66 -12.71
CA PRO A 244 -16.59 -12.26 -11.39
C PRO A 244 -16.57 -13.79 -11.55
N LEU A 245 -15.43 -14.41 -11.22
CA LEU A 245 -15.28 -15.86 -11.19
C LEU A 245 -14.86 -16.31 -9.78
N PRO A 246 -15.18 -17.57 -9.39
CA PRO A 246 -14.99 -18.06 -8.03
C PRO A 246 -13.53 -18.06 -7.57
N VAL A 247 -13.34 -18.20 -6.26
CA VAL A 247 -12.04 -18.24 -5.56
C VAL A 247 -11.04 -19.11 -6.33
N GLY A 248 -9.87 -18.54 -6.67
CA GLY A 248 -8.91 -19.12 -7.64
C GLY A 248 -8.97 -18.50 -9.03
N VAL A 249 -9.82 -17.48 -9.25
CA VAL A 249 -9.99 -16.80 -10.55
C VAL A 249 -10.12 -15.27 -10.41
N GLY A 250 -9.34 -14.64 -9.51
CA GLY A 250 -9.43 -13.20 -9.22
C GLY A 250 -8.06 -12.53 -9.10
N ASN A 251 -7.75 -11.64 -10.04
CA ASN A 251 -6.46 -10.99 -10.25
C ASN A 251 -5.94 -10.07 -9.11
N PHE A 252 -6.43 -10.14 -7.88
CA PHE A 252 -5.85 -9.37 -6.75
C PHE A 252 -4.97 -10.28 -5.91
N GLY A 253 -3.82 -9.75 -5.50
CA GLY A 253 -2.94 -10.43 -4.55
C GLY A 253 -3.68 -10.66 -3.23
N PRO A 254 -3.48 -11.81 -2.56
CA PRO A 254 -4.11 -12.10 -1.27
C PRO A 254 -3.84 -10.97 -0.25
N SER A 255 -4.78 -10.71 0.64
CA SER A 255 -4.58 -9.74 1.72
C SER A 255 -3.50 -10.20 2.69
N GLY A 256 -2.58 -9.30 3.02
CA GLY A 256 -1.61 -9.48 4.10
C GLY A 256 -2.20 -9.20 5.47
N LEU A 257 -1.34 -9.23 6.49
CA LEU A 257 -1.71 -8.78 7.83
C LEU A 257 -1.92 -7.25 7.82
N ASP A 258 -3.01 -6.78 8.43
CA ASP A 258 -3.27 -5.36 8.54
C ASP A 258 -2.21 -4.67 9.42
N ILE A 259 -1.88 -3.42 9.08
CA ILE A 259 -1.07 -2.55 9.92
C ILE A 259 -2.01 -1.56 10.60
N ASN A 260 -2.09 -1.63 11.93
CA ASN A 260 -2.94 -0.76 12.74
C ASN A 260 -2.06 0.14 13.61
N LEU A 261 -2.16 1.45 13.42
CA LEU A 261 -1.42 2.47 14.18
C LEU A 261 -2.38 3.41 14.91
N SER A 262 -1.91 4.02 15.99
CA SER A 262 -2.67 5.00 16.76
C SER A 262 -1.78 6.18 17.12
N VAL A 263 -2.26 7.40 16.88
CA VAL A 263 -1.50 8.64 17.09
C VAL A 263 -2.31 9.59 17.94
N SER A 264 -1.71 10.13 19.00
CA SER A 264 -2.36 11.16 19.81
C SER A 264 -2.71 12.38 18.96
N GLN A 265 -3.89 12.96 19.20
CA GLN A 265 -4.29 14.18 18.53
C GLN A 265 -3.35 15.33 18.92
N GLN A 266 -2.85 16.07 17.93
CA GLN A 266 -1.96 17.21 18.16
C GLN A 266 -2.75 18.50 18.02
N GLN A 267 -2.92 19.22 19.14
CA GLN A 267 -3.54 20.53 19.13
C GLN A 267 -2.59 21.54 18.48
N VAL A 268 -3.12 22.38 17.59
CA VAL A 268 -2.40 23.49 16.98
C VAL A 268 -2.37 24.66 17.97
N ALA A 269 -1.19 25.24 18.18
CA ALA A 269 -0.98 26.38 19.07
C ALA A 269 -1.58 27.68 18.52
#